data_AF-A0AAI8SX28-F1
#
_entry.id   AF-A0AAI8SX28-F1
#
_cell.length_a   1.000
_cell.length_b   1.000
_cell.length_c   1.000
_cell.angle_alpha   90.00
_cell.angle_beta   90.00
_cell.angle_gamma   90.00
#
_symmetry.space_group_name_H-M   'P 1'
#
loop_
_entity.id
_entity.type
_entity.pdbx_description
1 polymer ?
#
loop_
_entity_poly.entity_id
_entity_poly.type
_entity_poly.pdbx_seq_one_letter_code
_entity_poly.pdbx_strand_id
1 'polypeptide(L)'
;MTIQVELARLLDSLPAMVWTALPDGHVNFINRRWLEYVGQPAEEARRWDWEALIHPDYVSAVVADWRSIVASGQRGEIEALLRRFDGQYRAADLFAMSKDGSRDGVP
;
A
#
# COMPACT_ATOMS: atom_id res chain seq x y z
N MET A 1 -16.80 -16.88 -8.78
CA MET A 1 -16.19 -15.66 -9.38
C MET A 1 -16.65 -14.37 -8.67
N THR A 2 -17.05 -14.42 -7.38
CA THR A 2 -17.76 -13.30 -6.69
C THR A 2 -16.94 -12.65 -5.57
N ILE A 3 -16.04 -13.40 -4.94
CA ILE A 3 -15.33 -12.99 -3.71
C ILE A 3 -14.42 -11.76 -3.93
N GLN A 4 -13.84 -11.61 -5.13
CA GLN A 4 -12.95 -10.48 -5.45
C GLN A 4 -13.70 -9.14 -5.54
N VAL A 5 -14.95 -9.14 -6.03
CA VAL A 5 -15.74 -7.92 -6.22
C VAL A 5 -16.26 -7.37 -4.89
N GLU A 6 -16.63 -8.26 -3.96
CA GLU A 6 -17.05 -7.86 -2.61
C GLU A 6 -15.93 -7.23 -1.80
N LEU A 7 -14.71 -7.80 -1.88
CA LEU A 7 -13.57 -7.25 -1.15
C LEU A 7 -13.23 -5.83 -1.62
N ALA A 8 -13.17 -5.60 -2.93
CA ALA A 8 -12.88 -4.27 -3.47
C ALA A 8 -13.90 -3.21 -3.00
N ARG A 9 -15.20 -3.55 -3.01
CA ARG A 9 -16.26 -2.64 -2.54
C ARG A 9 -16.17 -2.35 -1.04
N LEU A 10 -15.80 -3.35 -0.24
CA LEU A 10 -15.60 -3.17 1.19
C LEU A 10 -14.38 -2.30 1.49
N LEU A 11 -13.27 -2.50 0.77
CA LEU A 11 -12.07 -1.67 0.95
C LEU A 11 -12.28 -0.22 0.48
N ASP A 12 -13.12 0.00 -0.54
CA ASP A 12 -13.49 1.34 -1.02
C ASP A 12 -14.39 2.10 -0.03
N SER A 13 -15.15 1.42 0.82
CA SER A 13 -16.02 2.08 1.80
C SER A 13 -15.29 2.49 3.08
N LEU A 14 -14.08 1.99 3.29
CA LEU A 14 -13.27 2.36 4.44
C LEU A 14 -12.85 3.84 4.37
N PRO A 15 -12.88 4.58 5.50
CA PRO A 15 -12.37 5.95 5.58
C PRO A 15 -10.83 6.02 5.62
N ALA A 16 -10.14 4.94 5.25
CA ALA A 16 -8.69 4.81 5.30
C ALA A 16 -8.12 4.61 3.89
N MET A 17 -6.85 4.98 3.70
CA MET A 17 -6.08 4.67 2.50
C MET A 17 -5.66 3.21 2.56
N VAL A 18 -6.17 2.38 1.64
CA VAL A 18 -5.90 0.93 1.62
C VAL A 18 -5.34 0.50 0.28
N TRP A 19 -4.37 -0.40 0.32
CA TRP A 19 -3.78 -1.06 -0.83
C TRP A 19 -3.54 -2.53 -0.50
N THR A 20 -3.42 -3.37 -1.52
CA THR A 20 -2.96 -4.74 -1.37
C THR A 20 -1.83 -5.01 -2.35
N ALA A 21 -0.94 -5.92 -1.98
CA ALA A 21 0.11 -6.42 -2.84
C ALA A 21 0.05 -7.94 -2.97
N LEU A 22 0.57 -8.44 -4.07
CA LEU A 22 0.87 -9.85 -4.30
C LEU A 22 2.08 -10.26 -3.44
N PRO A 23 2.32 -11.58 -3.25
CA PRO A 23 3.44 -12.08 -2.47
C PRO A 23 4.83 -11.70 -3.00
N ASP A 24 4.92 -11.27 -4.26
CA ASP A 24 6.14 -10.72 -4.87
C ASP A 24 6.36 -9.22 -4.56
N GLY A 25 5.45 -8.61 -3.81
CA GLY A 25 5.50 -7.20 -3.43
C GLY A 25 4.84 -6.24 -4.43
N HIS A 26 4.29 -6.74 -5.54
CA HIS A 26 3.59 -5.89 -6.50
C HIS A 26 2.20 -5.49 -6.00
N VAL A 27 1.96 -4.18 -5.90
CA VAL A 27 0.64 -3.63 -5.56
C VAL A 27 -0.37 -4.02 -6.65
N ASN A 28 -1.43 -4.72 -6.27
CA ASN A 28 -2.47 -5.21 -7.19
C ASN A 28 -3.84 -4.58 -6.97
N PHE A 29 -4.01 -3.83 -5.88
CA PHE A 29 -5.22 -3.06 -5.61
C PHE A 29 -4.88 -1.82 -4.78
N ILE A 30 -5.57 -0.73 -5.07
CA ILE A 30 -5.60 0.49 -4.27
C ILE A 30 -7.05 0.98 -4.21
N ASN A 31 -7.48 1.44 -3.05
CA ASN A 31 -8.85 1.91 -2.88
C ASN A 31 -8.99 3.37 -3.35
N ARG A 32 -10.25 3.81 -3.49
CA ARG A 32 -10.57 5.18 -3.91
C ARG A 32 -9.92 6.25 -3.03
N ARG A 33 -9.85 6.04 -1.71
CA ARG A 33 -9.25 7.01 -0.77
C ARG A 33 -7.78 7.26 -1.06
N TRP A 34 -7.04 6.22 -1.43
CA TRP A 34 -5.64 6.33 -1.84
C TRP A 34 -5.50 7.19 -3.10
N LEU A 35 -6.32 6.90 -4.12
CA LEU A 35 -6.32 7.66 -5.38
C LEU A 35 -6.67 9.14 -5.18
N GLU A 36 -7.70 9.42 -4.36
CA GLU A 36 -8.11 10.79 -4.00
C GLU A 36 -6.99 11.53 -3.26
N TYR A 37 -6.24 10.84 -2.39
CA TYR A 37 -5.16 11.44 -1.64
C TYR A 37 -4.02 11.92 -2.53
N VAL A 38 -3.59 11.12 -3.51
CA VAL A 38 -2.48 11.47 -4.41
C VAL A 38 -2.90 12.18 -5.69
N GLY A 39 -4.21 12.26 -5.96
CA GLY A 39 -4.75 12.94 -7.13
C GLY A 39 -4.50 12.19 -8.44
N GLN A 40 -4.33 10.86 -8.41
CA GLN A 40 -4.17 10.05 -9.62
C GLN A 40 -5.50 9.45 -10.10
N PRO A 41 -5.78 9.43 -11.40
CA PRO A 41 -6.95 8.76 -11.93
C PRO A 41 -6.78 7.23 -11.86
N ALA A 42 -7.88 6.53 -11.58
CA ALA A 42 -7.90 5.07 -11.43
C ALA A 42 -7.40 4.29 -12.66
N GLU A 43 -7.43 4.88 -13.86
CA GLU A 43 -6.90 4.26 -15.08
C GLU A 43 -5.36 4.20 -15.11
N GLU A 44 -4.69 5.17 -14.47
CA GLU A 44 -3.23 5.20 -14.35
C GLU A 44 -2.71 4.25 -13.27
N ALA A 45 -3.58 3.81 -12.35
CA ALA A 45 -3.27 2.83 -11.31
C ALA A 45 -2.83 1.45 -11.85
N ARG A 46 -3.07 1.14 -13.12
CA ARG A 46 -2.55 -0.10 -13.73
C ARG A 46 -1.04 -0.08 -13.93
N ARG A 47 -0.41 1.10 -13.93
CA ARG A 47 1.04 1.32 -13.94
C ARG A 47 1.46 2.04 -12.67
N TRP A 48 0.96 1.54 -11.53
CA TRP A 48 1.17 2.16 -10.23
C TRP A 48 2.65 2.09 -9.82
N ASP A 49 3.32 3.24 -9.96
CA ASP A 49 4.66 3.48 -9.45
C ASP A 49 4.53 4.24 -8.12
N TRP A 50 4.36 3.47 -7.03
CA TRP A 50 4.21 4.03 -5.68
C TRP A 50 5.50 4.69 -5.19
N GLU A 51 6.66 4.30 -5.73
CA GLU A 51 7.95 4.87 -5.39
C GLU A 51 7.99 6.35 -5.79
N ALA A 52 7.37 6.70 -6.92
CA ALA A 52 7.22 8.09 -7.37
C ALA A 52 6.31 8.96 -6.49
N LEU A 53 5.59 8.37 -5.53
CA LEU A 53 4.73 9.08 -4.58
C LEU A 53 5.44 9.36 -3.26
N ILE A 54 6.65 8.83 -3.07
CA ILE A 54 7.45 9.06 -1.86
C ILE A 54 8.46 10.16 -2.14
N HIS A 55 8.76 10.97 -1.12
CA HIS A 55 9.80 11.98 -1.21
C HIS A 55 11.13 11.32 -1.64
N PRO A 56 11.86 11.86 -2.64
CA PRO A 56 13.07 11.23 -3.20
C PRO A 56 14.09 10.78 -2.15
N ASP A 57 14.31 11.60 -1.11
CA ASP A 57 15.25 11.30 -0.03
C ASP A 57 14.83 10.10 0.85
N TYR A 58 13.54 9.75 0.85
CA TYR A 58 12.97 8.66 1.65
C TYR A 58 12.74 7.38 0.84
N VAL A 59 12.70 7.45 -0.50
CA VAL A 59 12.38 6.30 -1.38
C VAL A 59 13.23 5.08 -1.03
N SER A 60 14.54 5.24 -0.88
CA SER A 60 15.45 4.12 -0.62
C SER A 60 15.18 3.42 0.72
N ALA A 61 14.85 4.19 1.76
CA ALA A 61 14.52 3.65 3.07
C ALA A 61 13.17 2.90 3.02
N VAL A 62 12.14 3.54 2.49
CA VAL A 62 10.78 2.95 2.37
C VAL A 62 10.82 1.67 1.52
N VAL A 63 11.58 1.65 0.42
CA VAL A 63 11.73 0.45 -0.43
C VAL A 63 12.47 -0.67 0.31
N ALA A 64 13.49 -0.36 1.11
CA ALA A 64 14.20 -1.36 1.89
C ALA A 64 13.29 -1.99 2.95
N ASP A 65 12.54 -1.16 3.69
CA ASP A 65 11.59 -1.62 4.70
C ASP A 65 10.47 -2.45 4.07
N TRP A 66 9.91 -1.98 2.95
CA TRP A 66 8.89 -2.72 2.21
C TRP A 66 9.38 -4.10 1.77
N ARG A 67 10.58 -4.18 1.18
CA ARG A 67 11.16 -5.46 0.77
C ARG A 67 11.41 -6.39 1.95
N SER A 68 11.84 -5.87 3.09
CA SER A 68 12.03 -6.64 4.32
C SER A 68 10.71 -7.23 4.82
N ILE A 69 9.64 -6.43 4.81
CA ILE A 69 8.29 -6.87 5.20
C ILE A 69 7.75 -7.94 4.25
N VAL A 70 7.88 -7.73 2.94
CA VAL A 70 7.46 -8.72 1.93
C VAL A 70 8.23 -10.03 2.09
N ALA A 71 9.55 -9.95 2.24
CA ALA A 71 10.41 -11.14 2.35
C ALA A 71 10.17 -11.93 3.65
N SER A 72 9.90 -11.24 4.76
CA SER A 72 9.58 -11.89 6.04
C SER A 72 8.16 -12.44 6.08
N GLY A 73 7.23 -11.85 5.32
CA GLY A 73 5.80 -12.16 5.37
C GLY A 73 5.16 -11.78 6.72
N GLN A 74 5.86 -10.99 7.54
CA GLN A 74 5.39 -10.55 8.85
C GLN A 74 4.73 -9.17 8.75
N ARG A 75 4.06 -8.75 9.83
CA ARG A 75 3.56 -7.37 9.94
C ARG A 75 4.72 -6.39 10.05
N GLY A 76 4.56 -5.21 9.48
CA GLY A 76 5.52 -4.12 9.61
C GLY A 76 4.87 -2.76 9.45
N GLU A 77 5.65 -1.75 9.81
CA GLU A 77 5.30 -0.34 9.74
C GLU A 77 6.41 0.37 8.98
N ILE A 78 6.01 1.32 8.13
CA ILE A 78 6.93 2.10 7.32
C ILE A 78 6.56 3.56 7.46
N GLU A 79 7.49 4.38 7.94
CA GLU A 79 7.34 5.83 7.95
C GLU A 79 7.67 6.37 6.56
N ALA A 80 6.73 7.09 5.94
CA ALA A 80 6.91 7.63 4.60
C ALA A 80 6.50 9.11 4.53
N LEU A 81 7.23 9.89 3.73
CA LEU A 81 6.78 11.19 3.27
C LEU A 81 6.05 11.01 1.94
N LEU A 82 4.73 11.01 1.97
CA LEU A 82 3.87 10.79 0.80
C LEU A 82 3.45 12.10 0.15
N ARG A 83 3.49 12.12 -1.19
CA ARG A 83 3.03 13.22 -2.01
C ARG A 83 1.50 13.20 -2.10
N ARG A 84 0.87 14.30 -1.69
CA ARG A 84 -0.56 14.54 -1.84
C ARG A 84 -0.88 15.09 -3.24
N PHE A 85 -2.16 15.11 -3.61
CA PHE A 85 -2.69 15.66 -4.87
C PHE A 85 -2.23 17.09 -5.19
N ASP A 86 -1.87 17.89 -4.18
CA ASP A 86 -1.38 19.27 -4.32
C ASP A 86 0.15 19.35 -4.46
N GLY A 87 0.82 18.20 -4.53
CA GLY A 87 2.28 18.09 -4.63
C GLY A 87 3.01 18.26 -3.31
N GLN A 88 2.32 18.52 -2.19
CA GLN A 88 2.96 18.61 -0.88
C GLN A 88 3.25 17.22 -0.32
N TYR A 89 4.38 17.09 0.36
CA TYR A 89 4.73 15.87 1.08
C TYR A 89 4.22 15.93 2.52
N ARG A 90 3.64 14.84 3.01
CA ARG A 90 3.19 14.70 4.40
C ARG A 90 3.66 13.37 4.97
N ALA A 91 4.01 13.40 6.25
CA ALA A 91 4.29 12.18 7.00
C ALA A 91 3.06 11.28 7.05
N ALA A 92 3.27 9.99 6.82
CA ALA A 92 2.28 8.94 6.88
C ALA A 92 2.93 7.66 7.37
N ASP A 93 2.24 6.99 8.29
CA ASP A 93 2.63 5.66 8.78
C ASP A 93 1.88 4.61 7.96
N LEU A 94 2.63 3.79 7.23
CA LEU A 94 2.12 2.73 6.38
C LEU A 94 2.23 1.40 7.09
N PHE A 95 1.09 0.79 7.39
CA PHE A 95 1.03 -0.52 8.00
C PHE A 95 0.83 -1.59 6.94
N ALA A 96 1.70 -2.59 6.93
CA ALA A 96 1.63 -3.73 6.04
C ALA A 96 1.47 -5.02 6.85
N MET A 97 0.58 -5.89 6.39
CA MET A 97 0.34 -7.19 7.00
C MET A 97 0.07 -8.25 5.93
N SER A 98 0.67 -9.43 6.10
CA SER A 98 0.31 -10.58 5.29
C SER A 98 -1.13 -10.99 5.58
N LYS A 99 -1.88 -11.31 4.53
CA LYS A 99 -3.23 -11.91 4.65
C LYS A 99 -3.16 -13.28 5.34
N ASP A 100 -2.03 -13.97 5.20
CA ASP A 100 -1.77 -15.24 5.88
C ASP A 100 -1.23 -14.94 7.28
N GLY A 101 -2.12 -14.49 8.17
CA GLY A 101 -1.83 -14.40 9.61
C GLY A 101 -1.70 -15.78 10.28
N SER A 102 -1.49 -16.87 9.52
CA SER A 102 -1.47 -18.25 10.01
C SER A 102 -0.07 -18.86 10.08
N ARG A 103 0.97 -18.05 9.95
CA ARG A 103 2.34 -18.40 10.41
C ARG A 103 2.65 -17.79 11.77
N ASP A 104 1.65 -17.58 12.61
CA ASP A 104 1.88 -17.63 14.04
C ASP A 104 2.15 -19.10 14.39
N GLY A 105 3.44 -19.43 14.45
CA GLY A 105 3.92 -20.66 15.08
C GLY A 105 3.53 -20.65 16.56
N VAL A 106 2.28 -21.01 16.83
CA VAL A 106 1.92 -21.64 18.10
C VAL A 106 2.42 -23.09 17.98
N PRO A 107 3.32 -23.56 18.85
CA PRO A 107 3.75 -24.95 18.86
C PRO A 107 2.58 -25.92 19.07
#